data_AF-A0A7C7UGP5-F1
#
_entry.id   AF-A0A7C7UGP5-F1
#
_cell.length_a   1.000
_cell.length_b   1.000
_cell.length_c   1.000
_cell.angle_alpha   90.00
_cell.angle_beta   90.00
_cell.angle_gamma   90.00
#
_symmetry.space_group_name_H-M   'P 1'
#
loop_
_entity.id
_entity.type
_entity.pdbx_description
1 polymer ?
#
loop_
_entity_poly.entity_id
_entity_poly.type
_entity_poly.pdbx_seq_one_letter_code
_entity_poly.pdbx_strand_id
1 'polypeptide(L)'
;KIQIEIFEKTVEHRLREPTFITAYPTKVSPLARRNDEDPFVTDRFEFFVGGREIANGFSELNDAEDQAERFRQQVEEKAAGDAEAMFYDADYITALEHGMPPTAGEGIGIDRLVMLFTDAPSIRDVLLFPHMRPGTTGGTQIE
;
A
#
# COMPACT_ATOMS: atom_id res chain seq x y z
N LYS A 1 -0.85 1.55 13.23
CA LYS A 1 0.27 2.51 13.10
C LYS A 1 1.52 2.01 13.83
N ILE A 2 1.59 2.01 15.17
CA ILE A 2 2.81 1.58 15.91
C ILE A 2 3.33 0.18 15.52
N GLN A 3 2.47 -0.82 15.35
CA GLN A 3 2.90 -2.18 14.95
C GLN A 3 3.62 -2.19 13.60
N ILE A 4 3.11 -1.43 12.62
CA ILE A 4 3.74 -1.29 11.30
C ILE A 4 5.08 -0.56 11.44
N GLU A 5 5.13 0.55 12.18
CA GLU A 5 6.37 1.30 12.37
C GLU A 5 7.47 0.46 13.04
N ILE A 6 7.10 -0.43 13.97
CA ILE A 6 8.04 -1.38 14.58
C ILE A 6 8.50 -2.38 13.52
N PHE A 7 7.59 -2.95 12.73
CA PHE A 7 7.92 -3.90 11.67
C PHE A 7 8.89 -3.30 10.64
N GLU A 8 8.60 -2.12 10.10
CA GLU A 8 9.45 -1.39 9.15
C GLU A 8 10.87 -1.18 9.72
N LYS A 9 10.96 -0.76 10.99
CA LYS A 9 12.24 -0.46 11.64
C LYS A 9 13.05 -1.70 12.05
N THR A 10 12.41 -2.85 12.28
CA THR A 10 13.06 -4.00 12.94
C THR A 10 13.08 -5.29 12.13
N VAL A 11 12.17 -5.46 11.18
CA VAL A 11 11.98 -6.73 10.44
C VAL A 11 12.19 -6.55 8.94
N GLU A 12 11.59 -5.53 8.31
CA GLU A 12 11.52 -5.40 6.85
C GLU A 12 12.88 -5.60 6.14
N HIS A 13 13.90 -4.87 6.56
CA HIS A 13 15.26 -4.92 5.97
C HIS A 13 15.97 -6.28 6.14
N ARG A 14 15.44 -7.18 6.98
CA ARG A 14 15.98 -8.52 7.23
C ARG A 14 15.37 -9.59 6.32
N LEU A 15 14.26 -9.28 5.63
CA LEU A 15 13.55 -10.20 4.73
C LEU A 15 14.28 -10.34 3.38
N ARG A 16 15.42 -11.05 3.39
CA ARG A 16 16.26 -11.23 2.19
C ARG A 16 15.65 -12.20 1.19
N GLU A 17 15.19 -13.33 1.67
CA GLU A 17 14.53 -14.35 0.85
C GLU A 17 13.07 -13.99 0.56
N PRO A 18 12.47 -14.52 -0.53
CA PRO A 18 11.05 -14.38 -0.81
C PRO A 18 10.18 -14.79 0.38
N THR A 19 9.48 -13.82 0.96
CA THR A 19 8.72 -13.99 2.19
C THR A 19 7.34 -13.34 2.05
N PHE A 20 6.29 -14.10 2.35
CA PHE A 20 4.95 -13.54 2.54
C PHE A 20 4.76 -13.19 4.02
N ILE A 21 4.44 -11.93 4.28
CA ILE A 21 3.93 -11.49 5.58
C ILE A 21 2.41 -11.44 5.45
N THR A 22 1.70 -12.04 6.39
CA THR A 22 0.24 -12.17 6.36
C THR A 22 -0.38 -11.68 7.67
N ALA A 23 -1.71 -11.67 7.75
CA ALA A 23 -2.45 -11.34 8.97
C ALA A 23 -2.22 -9.90 9.45
N TYR A 24 -2.37 -8.94 8.54
CA TYR A 24 -2.29 -7.51 8.87
C TYR A 24 -3.49 -7.09 9.73
N PRO A 25 -3.29 -6.22 10.74
CA PRO A 25 -4.39 -5.76 11.59
C PRO A 25 -5.50 -5.07 10.77
N THR A 26 -6.76 -5.34 11.10
CA THR A 26 -7.92 -4.76 10.40
C THR A 26 -7.89 -3.23 10.35
N LYS A 27 -7.44 -2.59 11.44
CA LYS A 27 -7.39 -1.12 11.53
C LYS A 27 -6.48 -0.45 10.48
N VAL A 28 -5.51 -1.17 9.93
CA VAL A 28 -4.55 -0.64 8.94
C VAL A 28 -4.84 -1.13 7.51
N SER A 29 -5.94 -1.84 7.32
CA SER A 29 -6.33 -2.47 6.05
C SER A 29 -7.79 -2.10 5.73
N PRO A 30 -8.08 -0.84 5.34
CA PRO A 30 -9.44 -0.33 5.21
C PRO A 30 -10.25 -1.01 4.09
N LEU A 31 -9.58 -1.64 3.12
CA LEU A 31 -10.19 -2.31 1.97
C LEU A 31 -10.11 -3.84 2.05
N ALA A 32 -9.36 -4.40 3.00
CA ALA A 32 -9.20 -5.84 3.10
C ALA A 32 -10.32 -6.45 3.95
N ARG A 33 -10.81 -7.60 3.49
CA ARG A 33 -11.78 -8.42 4.22
C ARG A 33 -11.19 -8.87 5.55
N ARG A 34 -11.99 -8.80 6.62
CA ARG A 34 -11.64 -9.40 7.92
C ARG A 34 -11.48 -10.91 7.75
N ASN A 35 -10.55 -11.48 8.49
CA ASN A 35 -10.42 -12.93 8.54
C ASN A 35 -11.62 -13.53 9.29
N ASP A 36 -12.09 -14.70 8.84
CA ASP A 36 -13.27 -15.36 9.40
C ASP A 36 -13.01 -15.98 10.79
N GLU A 37 -11.76 -16.35 11.09
CA GLU A 37 -11.35 -16.97 12.36
C GLU A 37 -10.90 -15.92 13.38
N ASP A 38 -10.14 -14.91 12.94
CA ASP A 38 -9.65 -13.81 13.78
C ASP A 38 -9.99 -12.43 13.17
N PRO A 39 -11.09 -11.79 13.61
CA PRO A 39 -11.50 -10.48 13.11
C PRO A 39 -10.51 -9.34 13.42
N PHE A 40 -9.51 -9.56 14.29
CA PHE A 40 -8.46 -8.57 14.55
C PHE A 40 -7.52 -8.39 13.34
N VAL A 41 -7.44 -9.40 12.47
CA VAL A 41 -6.62 -9.39 11.26
C VAL A 41 -7.46 -9.46 9.99
N THR A 42 -6.81 -9.20 8.87
CA THR A 42 -7.39 -9.24 7.53
C THR A 42 -6.72 -10.32 6.69
N ASP A 43 -7.45 -10.80 5.70
CA ASP A 43 -6.94 -11.72 4.68
C ASP A 43 -6.09 -10.95 3.67
N ARG A 44 -4.98 -10.39 4.16
CA ARG A 44 -4.01 -9.58 3.42
C ARG A 44 -2.63 -10.20 3.54
N PHE A 45 -1.87 -10.10 2.46
CA PHE A 45 -0.45 -10.35 2.45
C PHE A 45 0.33 -9.17 1.86
N GLU A 46 1.58 -9.06 2.26
CA GLU A 46 2.61 -8.33 1.52
C GLU A 46 3.76 -9.30 1.22
N PHE A 47 4.27 -9.20 0.00
CA PHE A 47 5.37 -10.03 -0.48
C PHE A 47 6.66 -9.23 -0.44
N PHE A 48 7.66 -9.74 0.29
CA PHE A 48 8.97 -9.11 0.45
C PHE A 48 10.07 -9.95 -0.18
N VAL A 49 11.02 -9.29 -0.84
CA VAL A 49 12.27 -9.89 -1.36
C VAL A 49 13.39 -8.87 -1.26
N GLY A 50 14.60 -9.29 -0.89
CA GLY A 50 15.77 -8.41 -0.83
C GLY A 50 15.68 -7.29 0.22
N GLY A 51 14.75 -7.40 1.17
CA GLY A 51 14.45 -6.39 2.18
C GLY A 51 13.55 -5.26 1.69
N ARG A 52 12.72 -5.52 0.67
CA ARG A 52 11.77 -4.55 0.09
C ARG A 52 10.43 -5.24 -0.19
N GLU A 53 9.34 -4.51 -0.02
CA GLU A 53 8.00 -4.92 -0.46
C GLU A 53 7.92 -4.90 -1.99
N ILE A 54 7.49 -6.00 -2.60
CA ILE A 54 7.32 -6.19 -4.04
C ILE A 54 5.85 -6.23 -4.45
N ALA A 55 4.99 -6.80 -3.62
CA ALA A 55 3.56 -6.88 -3.91
C ALA A 55 2.71 -6.78 -2.63
N ASN A 56 1.47 -6.36 -2.79
CA ASN A 56 0.46 -6.28 -1.76
C ASN A 56 -0.82 -6.89 -2.32
N GLY A 57 -1.42 -7.84 -1.60
CA GLY A 57 -2.65 -8.47 -2.05
C GLY A 57 -3.56 -8.82 -0.90
N PHE A 58 -4.86 -8.85 -1.16
CA PHE A 58 -5.85 -9.14 -0.14
C PHE A 58 -7.15 -9.68 -0.75
N SER A 59 -7.89 -10.43 0.06
CA SER A 59 -9.32 -10.66 -0.21
C SER A 59 -10.04 -9.32 -0.08
N GLU A 60 -10.73 -8.92 -1.14
CA GLU A 60 -11.43 -7.65 -1.23
C GLU A 60 -12.59 -7.60 -0.23
N LEU A 61 -12.79 -6.46 0.43
CA LEU A 61 -13.99 -6.20 1.20
C LEU A 61 -15.16 -5.90 0.26
N ASN A 62 -16.04 -6.88 0.10
CA ASN A 62 -17.22 -6.77 -0.77
C ASN A 62 -18.53 -6.49 -0.02
N ASP A 63 -18.48 -6.29 1.31
CA ASP A 63 -19.61 -5.83 2.11
C ASP A 63 -19.69 -4.30 2.05
N ALA A 64 -20.74 -3.80 1.39
CA ALA A 64 -20.94 -2.37 1.18
C ALA A 64 -21.15 -1.58 2.49
N GLU A 65 -21.80 -2.19 3.48
CA GLU A 65 -22.07 -1.53 4.77
C GLU A 65 -20.79 -1.41 5.60
N ASP A 66 -19.99 -2.49 5.70
CA ASP A 66 -18.68 -2.46 6.37
C ASP A 66 -17.74 -1.48 5.67
N GLN A 67 -17.68 -1.52 4.33
CA GLN A 67 -16.82 -0.60 3.58
C GLN A 67 -17.23 0.87 3.78
N ALA A 68 -18.53 1.16 3.83
CA ALA A 68 -19.04 2.50 4.10
C ALA A 68 -18.69 2.96 5.53
N GLU A 69 -18.79 2.09 6.53
CA GLU A 69 -18.37 2.40 7.90
C GLU A 69 -16.88 2.73 7.95
N ARG A 70 -16.02 1.93 7.30
CA ARG A 70 -14.57 2.17 7.25
C ARG A 70 -14.23 3.47 6.56
N PHE A 71 -14.90 3.83 5.47
CA PHE A 71 -14.71 5.13 4.83
C PHE A 71 -15.12 6.30 5.72
N ARG A 72 -16.21 6.18 6.49
CA ARG A 72 -16.58 7.23 7.47
C ARG A 72 -15.50 7.38 8.56
N GLN A 73 -14.98 6.27 9.07
CA GLN A 73 -13.87 6.29 10.03
C GLN A 73 -12.61 6.95 9.44
N GLN A 74 -12.27 6.66 8.18
CA GLN A 74 -11.14 7.30 7.48
C GLN A 74 -11.35 8.82 7.33
N VAL A 75 -12.57 9.28 7.05
CA VAL A 75 -12.89 10.71 7.00
C VAL A 75 -12.70 11.38 8.37
N GLU A 76 -13.07 10.71 9.45
CA GLU A 76 -12.82 11.20 10.82
C GLU A 76 -11.31 11.26 11.14
N GLU A 77 -10.54 10.23 10.77
CA GLU A 77 -9.08 10.21 10.91
C GLU A 77 -8.41 11.34 10.10
N LYS A 78 -8.92 11.63 8.91
CA LYS A 78 -8.49 12.75 8.08
C LYS A 78 -8.75 14.10 8.73
N ALA A 79 -9.95 14.30 9.29
CA ALA A 79 -10.30 15.51 10.02
C ALA A 79 -9.44 15.68 11.29
N ALA A 80 -8.96 14.58 11.88
CA ALA A 80 -8.01 14.57 12.98
C ALA A 80 -6.54 14.82 12.56
N GLY A 81 -6.28 15.03 11.26
CA GLY A 81 -4.96 15.43 10.73
C GLY A 81 -4.20 14.33 9.99
N ASP A 82 -4.80 13.18 9.71
CA ASP A 82 -4.17 12.14 8.89
C ASP A 82 -4.29 12.45 7.39
N ALA A 83 -3.22 12.98 6.79
CA ALA A 83 -3.21 13.37 5.38
C ALA A 83 -3.36 12.17 4.42
N GLU A 84 -2.97 10.96 4.86
CA GLU A 84 -3.00 9.74 4.07
C GLU A 84 -4.35 9.01 4.14
N ALA A 85 -5.26 9.47 5.00
CA ALA A 85 -6.57 8.85 5.16
C ALA A 85 -7.47 9.08 3.93
N MET A 86 -8.21 8.01 3.60
CA MET A 86 -9.07 7.95 2.42
C MET A 86 -10.29 8.89 2.54
N PHE A 87 -10.83 9.29 1.40
CA PHE A 87 -12.11 10.00 1.34
C PHE A 87 -13.28 9.01 1.28
N TYR A 88 -14.48 9.47 1.62
CA TYR A 88 -15.69 8.69 1.38
C TYR A 88 -16.07 8.75 -0.11
N ASP A 89 -16.07 7.59 -0.76
CA ASP A 89 -16.46 7.44 -2.18
C ASP A 89 -17.85 6.79 -2.27
N ALA A 90 -18.88 7.61 -2.50
CA ALA A 90 -20.26 7.14 -2.57
C ALA A 90 -20.54 6.29 -3.83
N ASP A 91 -19.85 6.57 -4.93
CA ASP A 91 -20.02 5.82 -6.18
C ASP A 91 -19.43 4.42 -6.04
N TYR A 92 -18.29 4.28 -5.37
CA TYR A 92 -17.69 2.99 -5.02
C TYR A 92 -18.61 2.15 -4.12
N ILE A 93 -19.19 2.75 -3.08
CA ILE A 93 -20.16 2.05 -2.21
C ILE A 93 -21.38 1.61 -3.01
N THR A 94 -21.95 2.48 -3.83
CA THR A 94 -23.09 2.14 -4.69
C THR A 94 -22.76 0.98 -5.63
N ALA A 95 -21.54 0.93 -6.17
CA ALA A 95 -21.08 -0.19 -6.98
C ALA A 95 -21.01 -1.51 -6.18
N LEU A 96 -20.55 -1.48 -4.93
CA LEU A 96 -20.55 -2.66 -4.05
C LEU A 96 -21.96 -3.15 -3.72
N GLU A 97 -22.93 -2.25 -3.54
CA GLU A 97 -24.34 -2.58 -3.29
C GLU A 97 -25.00 -3.36 -4.44
N HIS A 98 -24.50 -3.17 -5.68
CA HIS A 98 -24.94 -3.97 -6.83
C HIS A 98 -24.42 -5.42 -6.80
N GLY A 99 -23.49 -5.74 -5.90
CA GLY A 99 -22.99 -7.08 -5.64
C GLY A 99 -21.65 -7.34 -6.30
N MET A 100 -20.56 -7.13 -5.55
CA MET A 100 -19.23 -7.58 -5.91
C MET A 100 -19.05 -9.06 -5.51
N PRO A 101 -18.70 -9.97 -6.46
CA PRO A 101 -18.38 -11.35 -6.12
C PRO A 101 -17.19 -11.45 -5.15
N PRO A 102 -17.04 -12.56 -4.42
CA PRO A 102 -15.82 -12.84 -3.68
C PRO A 102 -14.60 -12.72 -4.61
N THR A 103 -13.74 -11.74 -4.32
CA THR A 103 -12.64 -11.33 -5.20
C THR A 103 -11.38 -11.16 -4.37
N ALA A 104 -10.22 -11.40 -4.98
CA ALA A 104 -8.93 -11.03 -4.42
C ALA A 104 -8.24 -10.05 -5.37
N GLY A 105 -7.62 -9.01 -4.80
CA GLY A 105 -6.82 -8.03 -5.52
C GLY A 105 -5.34 -8.21 -5.23
N GLU A 106 -4.50 -7.83 -6.19
CA GLU A 106 -3.04 -7.79 -6.03
C GLU A 106 -2.47 -6.59 -6.79
N GLY A 107 -1.60 -5.83 -6.12
CA GLY A 107 -0.77 -4.80 -6.71
C GLY A 107 0.70 -5.21 -6.69
N ILE A 108 1.37 -5.12 -7.84
CA ILE A 108 2.81 -5.44 -7.97
C ILE A 108 3.58 -4.17 -8.32
N GLY A 109 4.63 -3.86 -7.55
CA GLY A 109 5.55 -2.77 -7.81
C GLY A 109 6.50 -3.11 -8.95
N ILE A 110 6.13 -2.80 -10.19
CA ILE A 110 6.93 -3.13 -11.40
C ILE A 110 8.35 -2.57 -11.30
N ASP A 111 8.54 -1.31 -10.88
CA ASP A 111 9.87 -0.72 -10.76
C ASP A 111 10.74 -1.48 -9.75
N ARG A 112 10.16 -1.88 -8.60
CA ARG A 112 10.88 -2.65 -7.57
C ARG A 112 11.23 -4.06 -8.06
N LEU A 113 10.33 -4.67 -8.83
CA LEU A 113 10.57 -5.98 -9.45
C LEU A 113 11.72 -5.89 -10.47
N VAL A 114 11.73 -4.86 -11.32
CA VAL A 114 12.83 -4.62 -12.26
C VAL A 114 14.13 -4.36 -11.50
N MET A 115 14.12 -3.52 -10.46
CA MET A 115 15.30 -3.27 -9.63
C MET A 115 15.90 -4.56 -9.07
N LEU A 116 15.05 -5.48 -8.59
CA LEU A 116 15.48 -6.78 -8.08
C LEU A 116 16.17 -7.61 -9.17
N PHE A 117 15.58 -7.69 -10.37
CA PHE A 117 16.13 -8.50 -11.46
C PHE A 117 17.36 -7.90 -12.13
N THR A 118 17.54 -6.58 -12.04
CA THR A 118 18.69 -5.88 -12.63
C THR A 118 19.78 -5.54 -11.61
N ASP A 119 19.62 -5.97 -10.35
CA ASP A 119 20.50 -5.58 -9.22
C ASP A 119 20.70 -4.05 -9.14
N ALA A 120 19.63 -3.29 -9.41
CA ALA A 120 19.70 -1.83 -9.42
C ALA A 120 19.50 -1.28 -7.99
N PRO A 121 20.47 -0.51 -7.46
CA PRO A 121 20.38 0.01 -6.09
C PRO A 121 19.35 1.15 -5.95
N SER A 122 18.98 1.81 -7.05
CA SER A 122 18.08 2.98 -7.08
C SER A 122 16.98 2.82 -8.12
N ILE A 123 15.76 3.26 -7.77
CA ILE A 123 14.62 3.31 -8.70
C ILE A 123 14.89 4.19 -9.94
N ARG A 124 15.79 5.17 -9.80
CA ARG A 124 16.18 6.04 -10.92
C ARG A 124 16.92 5.28 -12.02
N ASP A 125 17.53 4.14 -11.69
CA ASP A 125 18.30 3.34 -12.63
C ASP A 125 17.39 2.46 -13.51
N VAL A 126 16.12 2.31 -13.14
CA VAL A 126 15.10 1.53 -13.87
C VAL A 126 14.02 2.40 -14.50
N LEU A 127 14.09 3.72 -14.32
CA LEU A 127 13.19 4.70 -14.92
C LEU A 127 13.93 5.44 -16.05
N LEU A 128 13.34 5.49 -17.25
CA LEU A 128 13.93 6.18 -18.41
C LEU A 128 14.14 7.69 -18.17
N PHE A 129 13.17 8.33 -17.50
CA PHE A 129 13.19 9.76 -17.20
C PHE A 129 12.74 9.99 -15.74
N PRO A 130 13.61 9.76 -14.75
CA PRO A 130 13.24 9.86 -13.35
C PRO A 130 12.95 11.32 -12.95
N HIS A 131 12.08 11.53 -11.96
CA HIS A 131 11.86 12.87 -11.42
C HIS A 131 13.14 13.38 -10.72
N MET A 132 13.65 14.50 -11.23
CA MET A 132 14.85 15.16 -10.73
C MET A 132 14.47 16.49 -10.11
N ARG A 133 15.18 16.89 -9.04
CA ARG A 133 15.09 18.27 -8.57
C ARG A 133 15.60 19.20 -9.68
N PRO A 134 14.90 20.32 -9.98
CA PRO A 134 15.40 21.29 -10.94
C PRO A 134 16.82 21.74 -10.57
N GLY A 135 17.72 21.77 -11.55
CA GLY A 135 19.06 22.32 -11.35
C GLY A 135 18.97 23.82 -11.08
N THR A 136 19.68 24.32 -10.07
CA THR A 136 19.91 25.76 -9.94
C THR A 136 20.76 26.20 -11.13
N THR A 137 20.15 26.84 -12.13
CA THR A 137 20.89 27.55 -13.17
C THR A 137 21.62 28.72 -12.52
N GLY A 138 22.86 28.50 -12.10
CA GLY A 138 23.81 29.59 -11.89
C GLY A 138 24.01 30.26 -13.25
N GLY A 139 23.50 31.47 -13.41
CA GLY A 139 23.61 32.23 -14.64
C GLY A 139 25.06 32.50 -14.96
N THR A 140 25.61 31.78 -15.93
CA THR A 140 26.77 32.26 -16.67
C THR A 140 26.21 33.18 -17.75
N GLN A 141 26.19 34.48 -17.47
CA GLN A 141 26.14 35.47 -18.54
C GLN A 141 27.39 35.26 -19.38
N ILE A 142 27.19 34.86 -20.63
CA ILE A 142 28.22 34.91 -21.66
C ILE A 142 28.20 36.37 -22.13
N GLU A 143 29.20 37.15 -21.71
CA GLU A 143 29.68 38.32 -22.46
C GLU A 143 30.78 37.89 -23.44
#